data_AF-D8RFK9-F1
#
_entry.id   AF-D8RFK9-F1
#
_cell.length_a   1.000
_cell.length_b   1.000
_cell.length_c   1.000
_cell.angle_alpha   90.00
_cell.angle_beta   90.00
_cell.angle_gamma   90.00
#
_symmetry.space_group_name_H-M   'P 1'
#
loop_
_entity.id
_entity.type
_entity.pdbx_description
1 polymer ?
#
loop_
_entity_poly.entity_id
_entity_poly.type
_entity_poly.pdbx_seq_one_letter_code
_entity_poly.pdbx_strand_id
1 'polypeptide(L)'
;MEVALKEHTLSYDDMTIPIPFNRCIFKWANESYHQWFSAKLPKKIFKFYNIYTKSEKCPIVELKEILHSEADFKYVDREGMVPSKSFKADGFTTTMRHGVPNNHCSLIRSNKVFLLLKDILDIKDEEKKLAVHAAQH
;
A
#
# COMPACT_ATOMS: atom_id res chain seq x y z
N MET A 1 11.32 7.87 17.79
CA MET A 1 11.28 6.40 17.62
C MET A 1 12.25 5.72 18.57
N GLU A 2 13.54 6.11 18.61
CA GLU A 2 14.51 5.58 19.59
C GLU A 2 14.07 5.76 21.05
N VAL A 3 13.58 6.95 21.43
CA VAL A 3 13.08 7.22 22.79
C VAL A 3 11.88 6.34 23.16
N ALA A 4 10.98 6.05 22.20
CA ALA A 4 9.79 5.24 22.43
C ALA A 4 10.10 3.73 22.58
N LEU A 5 11.25 3.28 22.07
CA LEU A 5 11.65 1.86 22.09
C LEU A 5 12.72 1.58 23.15
N LYS A 6 13.30 2.63 23.76
CA LYS A 6 14.36 2.53 24.77
C LYS A 6 13.87 1.95 26.10
N GLU A 7 12.59 2.12 26.41
CA GLU A 7 11.94 1.65 27.65
C GLU A 7 10.97 0.48 27.38
N HIS A 8 11.16 -0.24 26.28
CA HIS A 8 10.22 -1.31 25.89
C HIS A 8 10.32 -2.50 26.85
N THR A 9 9.25 -2.73 27.62
CA THR A 9 9.11 -3.82 28.58
C THR A 9 7.87 -4.64 28.29
N LEU A 10 7.94 -5.95 28.49
CA LEU A 10 6.79 -6.87 28.40
C LEU A 10 6.38 -7.32 29.79
N SER A 11 5.07 -7.28 30.09
CA SER A 11 4.53 -7.92 31.29
C SER A 11 4.15 -9.36 30.95
N TYR A 12 4.74 -10.33 31.65
CA TYR A 12 4.43 -11.76 31.50
C TYR A 12 4.54 -12.45 32.86
N ASP A 13 3.50 -13.19 33.28
CA ASP A 13 3.41 -13.84 34.61
C ASP A 13 3.80 -12.91 35.78
N ASP A 14 3.16 -11.74 35.86
CA ASP A 14 3.41 -10.67 36.84
C ASP A 14 4.87 -10.16 36.91
N MET A 15 5.70 -10.52 35.93
CA MET A 15 7.07 -10.04 35.78
C MET A 15 7.19 -9.04 34.64
N THR A 16 7.94 -7.96 34.90
CA THR A 16 8.32 -6.97 33.88
C THR A 16 9.66 -7.39 33.25
N ILE A 17 9.60 -7.85 32.00
CA ILE A 17 10.76 -8.31 31.24
C ILE A 17 11.24 -7.16 30.33
N PRO A 18 12.48 -6.68 30.47
CA PRO A 18 13.03 -5.72 29.51
C PRO A 18 13.21 -6.40 28.15
N ILE A 19 12.55 -5.89 27.12
CA ILE A 19 12.79 -6.38 25.75
C ILE A 19 14.04 -5.68 25.23
N PRO A 20 15.12 -6.40 24.91
CA PRO A 20 16.34 -5.79 24.43
C PRO A 20 16.08 -5.06 23.12
N PHE A 21 16.23 -3.74 23.14
CA PHE A 21 16.11 -2.92 21.94
C PHE A 21 17.30 -3.18 21.02
N ASN A 22 17.05 -3.87 19.90
CA ASN A 22 18.10 -4.18 18.94
C ASN A 22 18.46 -2.91 18.12
N ARG A 23 19.56 -2.27 18.52
CA ARG A 23 20.09 -1.07 17.85
C ARG A 23 20.45 -1.30 16.38
N CYS A 24 20.85 -2.51 16.00
CA CYS A 24 21.15 -2.84 14.61
C CYS A 24 19.88 -2.82 13.75
N ILE A 25 18.78 -3.42 14.24
CA ILE A 25 17.47 -3.38 13.57
C ILE A 25 16.98 -1.93 13.47
N PHE A 26 17.12 -1.15 14.53
CA PHE A 26 16.74 0.27 14.51
C PHE A 26 17.52 1.07 13.47
N LYS A 27 18.85 0.88 13.44
CA LYS A 27 19.72 1.53 12.46
C LYS A 27 19.29 1.18 11.04
N TRP A 28 19.07 -0.09 10.74
CA TRP A 28 18.61 -0.54 9.42
C TRP A 28 17.23 0.00 9.05
N ALA A 29 16.29 0.04 10.00
CA ALA A 29 14.97 0.62 9.77
C ALA A 29 15.06 2.11 9.44
N ASN A 30 15.90 2.85 10.18
CA ASN A 30 16.08 4.28 9.97
C ASN A 30 16.79 4.59 8.64
N GLU A 31 17.86 3.85 8.31
CA GLU A 31 18.56 3.97 7.03
C GLU A 31 17.63 3.68 5.85
N SER A 32 16.86 2.61 5.94
CA SER A 32 15.86 2.26 4.92
C SER A 32 14.80 3.36 4.80
N TYR A 33 14.26 3.86 5.92
CA TYR A 33 13.29 4.96 5.92
C TYR A 33 13.81 6.20 5.19
N HIS A 34 15.05 6.60 5.46
CA HIS A 34 15.65 7.76 4.79
C HIS A 34 15.80 7.57 3.27
N GLN A 35 16.16 6.36 2.83
CA GLN A 35 16.24 6.04 1.39
C GLN A 35 14.85 6.13 0.73
N TRP A 36 13.83 5.52 1.34
CA TRP A 36 12.46 5.58 0.81
C TRP A 36 11.88 7.00 0.81
N PHE A 37 12.10 7.76 1.88
CA PHE A 37 11.54 9.11 2.03
C PHE A 37 12.21 10.12 1.08
N SER A 38 13.48 9.93 0.74
CA SER A 38 14.23 10.81 -0.16
C SER A 38 14.07 10.46 -1.64
N ALA A 39 13.41 9.35 -1.95
CA ALA A 39 13.17 8.89 -3.32
C ALA A 39 12.38 9.95 -4.12
N LYS A 40 12.83 10.23 -5.35
CA LYS A 40 12.19 11.18 -6.26
C LYS A 40 12.00 10.53 -7.63
N LEU A 41 10.85 10.81 -8.25
CA LEU A 41 10.64 10.45 -9.65
C LEU A 41 11.42 11.40 -10.57
N PRO A 42 11.95 10.92 -11.71
CA PRO A 42 12.63 11.79 -12.67
C PRO A 42 11.67 12.81 -13.28
N LYS A 43 11.98 14.10 -13.14
CA LYS A 43 11.04 15.23 -13.34
C LYS A 43 10.53 15.46 -14.78
N LYS A 44 11.13 14.84 -15.81
CA LYS A 44 10.92 15.28 -17.21
C LYS A 44 10.48 14.18 -18.18
N ILE A 45 10.45 12.92 -17.77
CA ILE A 45 10.23 11.78 -18.70
C ILE A 45 9.10 10.86 -18.24
N PHE A 46 8.77 10.84 -16.95
CA PHE A 46 7.87 9.82 -16.41
C PHE A 46 6.50 10.37 -16.05
N LYS A 47 5.46 9.75 -16.61
CA LYS A 47 4.08 9.89 -16.14
C LYS A 47 3.85 8.87 -15.02
N PHE A 48 3.41 9.34 -13.86
CA PHE A 48 3.14 8.48 -12.72
C PHE A 48 1.63 8.37 -12.49
N TYR A 49 1.09 7.17 -12.66
CA TYR A 49 -0.32 6.87 -12.42
C TYR A 49 -0.43 6.08 -11.11
N ASN A 50 -1.24 6.57 -10.17
CA ASN A 50 -1.48 5.90 -8.91
C ASN A 50 -2.90 5.34 -8.86
N ILE A 51 -3.01 4.02 -8.97
CA ILE A 51 -4.27 3.28 -8.76
C ILE A 51 -4.15 2.56 -7.42
N TYR A 52 -5.06 2.87 -6.50
CA TYR A 52 -5.01 2.34 -5.15
C TYR A 52 -6.37 1.85 -4.69
N THR A 53 -6.35 0.98 -3.69
CA THR A 53 -7.57 0.51 -3.03
C THR A 53 -8.06 1.55 -2.02
N LYS A 54 -9.33 1.94 -2.10
CA LYS A 54 -9.98 2.71 -1.02
C LYS A 54 -10.46 1.75 0.05
N SER A 55 -9.75 1.66 1.17
CA SER A 55 -10.23 1.02 2.39
C SER A 55 -10.61 2.06 3.45
N GLU A 56 -11.63 1.75 4.25
CA GLU A 56 -12.20 2.68 5.23
C GLU A 56 -11.48 2.69 6.57
N LYS A 57 -10.67 1.66 6.87
CA LYS A 57 -10.10 1.46 8.22
C LYS A 57 -8.61 1.19 8.14
N CYS A 58 -7.84 2.05 8.81
CA CYS A 58 -6.42 1.82 9.07
C CYS A 58 -6.29 1.31 10.51
N PRO A 59 -5.68 0.13 10.75
CA PRO A 59 -5.62 -0.45 12.09
C PRO A 59 -4.69 0.30 13.04
N ILE A 60 -3.72 1.05 12.50
CA ILE A 60 -2.72 1.80 13.26
C ILE A 60 -2.62 3.19 12.64
N VAL A 61 -2.98 4.21 13.41
CA VAL A 61 -2.96 5.62 12.98
C VAL A 61 -1.63 6.27 13.38
N GLU A 62 -1.08 5.88 14.53
CA GLU A 62 0.18 6.41 15.05
C GLU A 62 1.18 5.30 15.40
N LEU A 63 2.47 5.51 15.10
CA LEU A 63 3.55 4.55 15.39
C LEU A 63 3.66 4.15 16.86
N LYS A 64 3.22 5.03 17.78
CA LYS A 64 3.21 4.75 19.23
C LYS A 64 2.17 3.69 19.61
N GLU A 65 1.14 3.50 18.79
CA GLU A 65 0.08 2.52 19.02
C GLU A 65 0.59 1.09 18.79
N ILE A 66 1.62 0.90 17.96
CA ILE A 66 2.22 -0.41 17.65
C ILE A 66 2.71 -1.14 18.91
N LEU A 67 3.25 -0.41 19.88
CA LEU A 67 3.84 -0.99 21.10
C LEU A 67 2.79 -1.51 22.07
N HIS A 68 1.55 -1.04 21.94
CA HIS A 68 0.44 -1.36 22.84
C HIS A 68 -0.72 -2.05 22.13
N SER A 69 -0.58 -2.32 20.82
CA SER A 69 -1.56 -3.06 20.04
C SER A 69 -1.29 -4.54 20.15
N GLU A 70 -2.22 -5.29 20.73
CA GLU A 70 -2.27 -6.73 20.54
C GLU A 70 -2.75 -7.03 19.13
N ALA A 71 -1.96 -7.80 18.38
CA ALA A 71 -2.37 -8.27 17.08
C ALA A 71 -3.48 -9.32 17.27
N ASP A 72 -4.73 -8.90 17.08
CA ASP A 72 -5.84 -9.82 16.91
C ASP A 72 -5.64 -10.57 15.58
N PHE A 73 -4.86 -11.65 15.62
CA PHE A 73 -4.74 -12.63 14.52
C PHE A 73 -6.03 -13.47 14.45
N LYS A 74 -7.20 -12.83 14.44
CA LYS A 74 -8.35 -13.45 13.81
C LYS A 74 -8.00 -13.48 12.33
N TYR A 75 -8.15 -14.64 11.71
CA TYR A 75 -7.99 -14.82 10.28
C TYR A 75 -9.08 -13.99 9.57
N VAL A 76 -8.89 -12.68 9.50
CA VAL A 76 -9.79 -11.75 8.82
C VAL A 76 -9.39 -11.79 7.36
N ASP A 77 -10.32 -12.31 6.58
CA ASP A 77 -10.16 -12.55 5.15
C ASP A 77 -9.63 -11.30 4.43
N ARG A 78 -8.40 -11.39 3.90
CA ARG A 78 -7.93 -10.69 2.69
C ARG A 78 -7.99 -9.16 2.61
N GLU A 79 -8.06 -8.43 3.71
CA GLU A 79 -7.98 -6.97 3.68
C GLU A 79 -6.59 -6.49 4.14
N GLY A 80 -5.60 -6.64 3.26
CA GLY A 80 -4.29 -6.03 3.44
C GLY A 80 -4.43 -4.51 3.53
N MET A 81 -4.18 -3.93 4.70
CA MET A 81 -4.39 -2.51 4.95
C MET A 81 -3.09 -1.72 4.85
N VAL A 82 -3.14 -0.63 4.08
CA VAL A 82 -2.08 0.37 3.95
C VAL A 82 -2.67 1.72 4.38
N PRO A 83 -1.98 2.54 5.20
CA PRO A 83 -2.50 3.85 5.61
C PRO A 83 -2.80 4.78 4.44
N SER A 84 -3.75 5.71 4.61
CA SER A 84 -4.23 6.57 3.52
C SER A 84 -3.22 7.49 2.87
N LYS A 85 -2.23 7.95 3.65
CA LYS A 85 -1.08 8.69 3.13
C LYS A 85 -0.12 7.82 2.30
N SER A 86 -0.03 6.53 2.66
CA SER A 86 0.85 5.58 1.97
C SER A 86 0.25 5.14 0.63
N PHE A 87 -1.03 4.76 0.58
CA PHE A 87 -1.64 4.35 -0.69
C PHE A 87 -1.81 5.50 -1.69
N LYS A 88 -1.94 6.76 -1.25
CA LYS A 88 -2.02 7.91 -2.16
C LYS A 88 -0.67 8.34 -2.72
N ALA A 89 0.42 7.81 -2.17
CA ALA A 89 1.79 8.18 -2.55
C ALA A 89 1.96 9.71 -2.59
N ASP A 90 1.52 10.40 -1.54
CA ASP A 90 1.36 11.85 -1.52
C ASP A 90 2.67 12.63 -1.78
N GLY A 91 3.83 12.00 -1.60
CA GLY A 91 5.14 12.56 -1.92
C GLY A 91 5.47 12.65 -3.42
N PHE A 92 4.65 12.08 -4.31
CA PHE A 92 4.89 12.10 -5.75
C PHE A 92 3.82 12.89 -6.51
N THR A 93 4.28 13.73 -7.45
CA THR A 93 3.42 14.34 -8.46
C THR A 93 2.93 13.26 -9.40
N THR A 94 1.61 13.18 -9.58
CA THR A 94 0.94 12.13 -10.34
C THR A 94 0.18 12.73 -11.52
N THR A 95 0.09 11.97 -12.60
CA THR A 95 -0.79 12.26 -13.74
C THR A 95 -2.25 11.96 -13.39
N MET A 96 -2.50 10.93 -12.57
CA MET A 96 -3.84 10.53 -12.13
C MET A 96 -3.79 9.73 -10.82
N ARG A 97 -4.71 10.04 -9.90
CA ARG A 97 -4.99 9.24 -8.70
C ARG A 97 -6.40 8.67 -8.77
N HIS A 98 -6.52 7.34 -8.79
CA HIS A 98 -7.82 6.68 -8.82
C HIS A 98 -7.93 5.64 -7.69
N GLY A 99 -8.92 5.86 -6.81
CA GLY A 99 -9.20 4.97 -5.70
C GLY A 99 -10.34 4.01 -6.03
N VAL A 100 -10.07 2.70 -6.06
CA VAL A 100 -11.05 1.65 -6.35
C VAL A 100 -11.52 1.01 -5.04
N PRO A 101 -12.84 0.97 -4.75
CA PRO A 101 -13.37 0.26 -3.59
C PRO A 101 -13.24 -1.24 -3.84
N ASN A 102 -12.25 -1.87 -3.23
CA ASN A 102 -11.95 -3.29 -3.38
C ASN A 102 -11.18 -3.79 -2.15
N ASN A 103 -10.88 -5.08 -2.06
CA ASN A 103 -9.81 -5.55 -1.17
C ASN A 103 -8.46 -5.49 -1.90
N HIS A 104 -7.35 -5.56 -1.16
CA HIS A 104 -6.00 -5.33 -1.69
C HIS A 104 -5.67 -6.24 -2.88
N CYS A 105 -5.88 -7.54 -2.73
CA CYS A 105 -5.54 -8.53 -3.77
C CYS A 105 -6.54 -8.54 -4.94
N SER A 106 -7.81 -8.26 -4.67
CA SER A 106 -8.86 -8.21 -5.69
C SER A 106 -8.73 -7.00 -6.61
N LEU A 107 -7.91 -5.99 -6.26
CA LEU A 107 -7.61 -4.86 -7.14
C LEU A 107 -7.07 -5.33 -8.51
N ILE A 108 -6.19 -6.34 -8.51
CA ILE A 108 -5.58 -6.92 -9.73
C ILE A 108 -6.63 -7.60 -10.61
N ARG A 109 -7.69 -8.15 -10.01
CA ARG A 109 -8.80 -8.83 -10.71
C ARG A 109 -9.95 -7.88 -11.06
N SER A 110 -9.81 -6.59 -10.79
CA SER A 110 -10.90 -5.63 -10.99
C SER A 110 -11.04 -5.26 -12.47
N ASN A 111 -12.21 -5.54 -13.05
CA ASN A 111 -12.56 -5.03 -14.38
C ASN A 111 -12.44 -3.50 -14.47
N LYS A 112 -12.72 -2.78 -13.38
CA LYS A 112 -12.54 -1.31 -13.33
C LYS A 112 -11.07 -0.92 -13.50
N VAL A 113 -10.15 -1.62 -12.84
CA VAL A 113 -8.71 -1.40 -13.00
C VAL A 113 -8.26 -1.76 -14.40
N PHE A 114 -8.75 -2.86 -14.96
CA PHE A 114 -8.45 -3.25 -16.33
C PHE A 114 -8.86 -2.19 -17.36
N LEU A 115 -10.07 -1.63 -17.24
CA LEU A 115 -10.54 -0.55 -18.12
C LEU A 115 -9.72 0.74 -17.94
N LEU A 116 -9.36 1.09 -16.69
CA LEU A 116 -8.47 2.23 -16.42
C LEU A 116 -7.09 2.03 -17.07
N LEU A 117 -6.54 0.81 -17.03
CA LEU A 117 -5.26 0.51 -17.67
C LEU A 117 -5.35 0.62 -19.19
N LYS A 118 -6.43 0.15 -19.82
CA LYS A 118 -6.65 0.33 -21.26
C LYS A 118 -6.65 1.81 -21.64
N ASP A 119 -7.36 2.65 -20.87
CA ASP A 119 -7.42 4.10 -21.10
C ASP A 119 -6.04 4.77 -20.92
N ILE A 120 -5.33 4.46 -19.83
CA ILE A 120 -3.96 4.98 -19.57
C ILE A 120 -2.99 4.63 -20.70
N LEU A 121 -3.14 3.44 -21.28
CA LEU A 121 -2.27 2.90 -22.33
C LEU A 121 -2.78 3.22 -23.75
N ASP A 122 -3.89 3.95 -23.90
CA ASP A 122 -4.56 4.23 -25.18
C ASP A 122 -4.80 2.97 -26.03
N ILE A 123 -5.17 1.85 -25.37
CA ILE A 123 -5.49 0.59 -26.05
C ILE A 123 -6.94 0.67 -26.54
N LYS A 124 -7.10 0.67 -27.86
CA LYS A 124 -8.41 0.57 -28.50
C LYS A 124 -8.84 -0.89 -28.53
N ASP A 125 -10.08 -1.16 -28.16
CA ASP A 125 -10.67 -2.48 -28.35
C ASP A 125 -10.88 -2.72 -29.85
N GLU A 126 -10.07 -3.61 -30.43
CA GLU A 126 -10.23 -4.12 -31.80
C GLU A 126 -11.45 -5.05 -31.95
N GLU A 127 -12.44 -4.94 -31.06
CA GLU A 127 -13.68 -5.72 -31.07
C GLU A 127 -14.72 -5.11 -32.01
N LYS A 128 -14.36 -4.86 -33.28
CA LYS A 128 -15.31 -4.71 -34.39
C LYS A 128 -14.80 -5.20 -35.75
N LYS A 129 -13.84 -6.14 -35.80
CA LYS A 129 -13.44 -6.78 -37.08
C LYS A 129 -13.93 -8.21 -37.31
N LEU A 130 -14.60 -8.84 -36.33
CA LEU A 130 -15.11 -10.21 -36.49
C LEU A 130 -16.62 -10.33 -36.76
N ALA A 131 -17.37 -9.23 -36.81
CA ALA A 131 -18.79 -9.25 -37.15
C ALA A 131 -19.10 -9.14 -38.66
N VAL A 132 -18.09 -8.94 -39.52
CA VAL A 132 -18.31 -8.79 -40.98
C VAL A 132 -18.14 -10.11 -41.74
N HIS A 133 -17.47 -11.13 -41.17
CA HIS A 133 -17.29 -12.43 -41.83
C HIS A 133 -18.34 -13.49 -41.47
N ALA A 134 -19.18 -13.26 -40.46
CA ALA A 134 -20.24 -14.20 -40.05
C ALA A 134 -21.61 -13.93 -40.70
N ALA A 135 -21.70 -12.95 -41.62
CA ALA A 135 -22.93 -12.63 -42.35
C ALA A 135 -22.86 -13.02 -43.85
N GLN A 136 -21.89 -13.84 -44.26
CA GLN A 136 -21.71 -14.27 -45.66
C GLN A 136 -21.61 -15.79 -45.87
N HIS A 137 -22.09 -16.62 -44.93
CA HIS A 137 -22.30 -18.05 -45.18
C HIS A 137 -23.62 -18.53 -44.62
#